data_AF-A0A9D5RUE6-F1
#
_entry.id   AF-A0A9D5RUE6-F1
#
_cell.length_a   1.000
_cell.length_b   1.000
_cell.length_c   1.000
_cell.angle_alpha   90.00
_cell.angle_beta   90.00
_cell.angle_gamma   90.00
#
_symmetry.space_group_name_H-M   'P 1'
#
loop_
_entity.id
_entity.type
_entity.pdbx_description
1 polymer ?
#
loop_
_entity_poly.entity_id
_entity_poly.type
_entity_poly.pdbx_seq_one_letter_code
_entity_poly.pdbx_strand_id
1 'polypeptide(L)'
;MQTDNSISCRFITKGKTEMAKKILKDILLDKAGVDLISAEIQSWLRETKMEHRNITRLRLVLENLLEDLCVHYERKALVSVELKQRFGRISLLIRYPGEAYKPGQNTPADEWTNTLLSQIGLLPVWHHRRNVNELSLKLAGNKIRSELWLIIAFVSAVVLGLCKPLLPDALTGFLNTWVFSNLSDVFMNLLGTFAGILVFLSVISGICGIGNISDFSKMGGYLISRNILTSFIGAGLCAVLMIPCFSFRYGNASGASELSSVAEMIFAIIPKDPVTPFQTGNTLQIVFMAVLTG
;
A
#
# COMPACT_ATOMS: atom_id res chain seq x y z
N MET A 1 -12.59 -58.71 -24.03
CA MET A 1 -13.77 -58.66 -23.14
C MET A 1 -13.25 -58.24 -21.78
N GLN A 2 -13.04 -56.95 -21.51
CA GLN A 2 -14.02 -55.89 -21.21
C GLN A 2 -14.82 -56.20 -19.95
N THR A 3 -14.54 -55.43 -18.89
CA THR A 3 -15.44 -54.59 -18.04
C THR A 3 -14.61 -54.25 -16.79
N ASP A 4 -13.95 -53.10 -16.71
CA ASP A 4 -14.51 -51.75 -16.50
C ASP A 4 -15.39 -51.69 -15.24
N ASN A 5 -14.83 -51.13 -14.16
CA ASN A 5 -15.59 -50.71 -13.00
C ASN A 5 -14.90 -49.48 -12.37
N SER A 6 -14.81 -48.41 -13.17
CA SER A 6 -14.45 -47.09 -12.66
C SER A 6 -15.72 -46.38 -12.18
N ILE A 7 -15.78 -46.13 -10.89
CA ILE A 7 -16.89 -45.46 -10.20
C ILE A 7 -16.92 -44.00 -10.67
N SER A 8 -17.80 -43.73 -11.65
CA SER A 8 -18.12 -42.39 -12.12
C SER A 8 -19.05 -41.70 -11.13
N CYS A 9 -18.49 -40.97 -10.16
CA CYS A 9 -19.25 -40.03 -9.34
C CYS A 9 -19.56 -38.77 -10.16
N ARG A 10 -20.70 -38.80 -10.88
CA ARG A 10 -21.38 -37.61 -11.40
C ARG A 10 -21.87 -36.76 -10.22
N PHE A 11 -21.38 -35.53 -10.13
CA PHE A 11 -22.05 -34.47 -9.38
C PHE A 11 -22.40 -33.34 -10.34
N ILE A 12 -23.68 -33.26 -10.70
CA ILE A 12 -24.34 -32.07 -11.22
C ILE A 12 -24.92 -31.34 -10.02
N THR A 13 -24.59 -30.07 -9.82
CA THR A 13 -25.49 -29.12 -9.15
C THR A 13 -25.29 -27.72 -9.71
N LYS A 14 -26.33 -27.24 -10.41
CA LYS A 14 -26.65 -25.82 -10.59
C LYS A 14 -26.84 -25.16 -9.23
N GLY A 15 -26.36 -23.92 -9.06
CA GLY A 15 -26.67 -23.09 -7.90
C GLY A 15 -26.07 -21.69 -8.06
N LYS A 16 -26.92 -20.69 -8.22
CA LYS A 16 -26.62 -19.26 -8.38
C LYS A 16 -25.83 -18.76 -7.14
N THR A 17 -24.88 -17.84 -7.35
CA THR A 17 -24.06 -17.12 -6.35
C THR A 17 -22.88 -17.87 -5.71
N GLU A 18 -21.92 -18.39 -6.49
CA GLU A 18 -20.58 -18.72 -5.97
C GLU A 18 -19.52 -18.46 -7.04
N MET A 19 -18.63 -17.49 -6.76
CA MET A 19 -17.20 -17.48 -7.09
C MET A 19 -16.71 -18.42 -8.20
N ALA A 20 -16.18 -17.86 -9.29
CA ALA A 20 -15.64 -18.61 -10.42
C ALA A 20 -14.68 -19.72 -9.95
N LYS A 21 -15.08 -20.97 -10.21
CA LYS A 21 -14.35 -22.19 -9.86
C LYS A 21 -14.18 -23.02 -11.14
N LYS A 22 -12.93 -23.24 -11.56
CA LYS A 22 -12.58 -24.07 -12.71
C LYS A 22 -11.78 -25.28 -12.21
N ILE A 23 -12.22 -26.49 -12.56
CA ILE A 23 -11.58 -27.74 -12.13
C ILE A 23 -11.08 -28.43 -13.41
N LEU A 24 -9.77 -28.62 -13.49
CA LEU A 24 -9.12 -29.44 -14.51
C LEU A 24 -8.83 -30.80 -13.86
N LYS A 25 -9.44 -31.86 -14.38
CA LYS A 25 -9.22 -33.23 -13.91
C LYS A 25 -8.43 -34.02 -14.94
N ASP A 26 -7.60 -34.93 -14.44
CA ASP A 26 -7.03 -36.05 -15.19
C ASP A 26 -6.03 -35.69 -16.29
N ILE A 27 -5.09 -34.77 -15.99
CA ILE A 27 -3.99 -34.44 -16.90
C ILE A 27 -2.77 -35.30 -16.54
N LEU A 28 -2.22 -35.98 -17.54
CA LEU A 28 -0.99 -36.74 -17.42
C LEU A 28 0.19 -35.78 -17.21
N LEU A 29 0.95 -36.00 -16.14
CA LEU A 29 2.16 -35.24 -15.84
C LEU A 29 3.30 -35.65 -16.80
N ASP A 30 3.32 -35.03 -17.98
CA ASP A 30 4.38 -35.09 -19.00
C ASP A 30 4.69 -33.65 -19.46
N LYS A 31 5.80 -33.39 -20.17
CA LYS A 31 6.18 -32.05 -20.64
C LYS A 31 5.04 -31.36 -21.40
N ALA A 32 4.32 -32.11 -22.25
CA ALA A 32 3.15 -31.61 -22.97
C ALA A 32 1.95 -31.32 -22.05
N GLY A 33 1.81 -32.04 -20.94
CA GLY A 33 0.77 -31.81 -19.93
C GLY A 33 1.05 -30.56 -19.09
N VAL A 34 2.31 -30.28 -18.78
CA VAL A 34 2.75 -29.05 -18.10
C VAL A 34 2.42 -27.82 -18.96
N ASP A 35 2.72 -27.87 -20.26
CA ASP A 35 2.39 -26.80 -21.22
C ASP A 35 0.87 -26.60 -21.37
N LEU A 36 0.08 -27.67 -21.35
CA LEU A 36 -1.38 -27.58 -21.44
C LEU A 36 -1.98 -26.98 -20.17
N ILE A 37 -1.48 -27.36 -19.00
CA ILE A 37 -1.90 -26.78 -17.70
C ILE A 37 -1.53 -25.29 -17.63
N SER A 38 -0.32 -24.93 -18.06
CA SER A 38 0.16 -23.54 -18.01
C SER A 38 -0.63 -22.64 -18.97
N ALA A 39 -0.95 -23.12 -20.18
CA ALA A 39 -1.76 -22.40 -21.16
C ALA A 39 -3.20 -22.18 -20.67
N GLU A 40 -3.81 -23.19 -20.05
CA GLU A 40 -5.20 -23.13 -19.58
C GLU A 40 -5.37 -22.26 -18.32
N ILE A 41 -4.34 -22.21 -17.48
CA ILE A 41 -4.28 -21.27 -16.36
C ILE A 41 -4.08 -19.84 -16.88
N GLN A 42 -3.27 -19.67 -17.92
CA GLN A 42 -3.05 -18.36 -18.53
C GLN A 42 -4.33 -17.80 -19.17
N SER A 43 -5.11 -18.63 -19.88
CA SER A 43 -6.38 -18.22 -20.49
C SER A 43 -7.39 -17.78 -19.41
N TRP A 44 -7.54 -18.57 -18.35
CA TRP A 44 -8.44 -18.25 -17.24
C TRP A 44 -8.02 -17.00 -16.45
N LEU A 45 -6.71 -16.79 -16.24
CA LEU A 45 -6.20 -15.59 -15.58
C LEU A 45 -6.40 -14.32 -16.43
N ARG A 46 -6.32 -14.43 -17.77
CA ARG A 46 -6.62 -13.34 -18.70
C ARG A 46 -8.10 -12.96 -18.66
N GLU A 47 -8.99 -13.94 -18.63
CA GLU A 47 -10.44 -13.71 -18.48
C GLU A 47 -10.77 -12.98 -17.16
N THR A 48 -9.98 -13.25 -16.11
CA THR A 48 -10.17 -12.67 -14.77
C THR A 48 -9.63 -11.23 -14.62
N LYS A 49 -9.16 -10.59 -15.72
CA LYS A 49 -8.57 -9.22 -15.72
C LYS A 49 -7.41 -9.04 -14.72
N MET A 50 -6.59 -10.07 -14.52
CA MET A 50 -5.39 -9.94 -13.70
C MET A 50 -4.29 -9.14 -14.41
N GLU A 51 -3.45 -8.44 -13.64
CA GLU A 51 -2.30 -7.71 -14.17
C GLU A 51 -1.34 -8.67 -14.91
N HIS A 52 -0.87 -8.27 -16.10
CA HIS A 52 -0.01 -9.10 -16.95
C HIS A 52 1.23 -9.64 -16.21
N ARG A 53 1.82 -8.82 -15.34
CA ARG A 53 2.96 -9.19 -14.48
C ARG A 53 2.65 -10.35 -13.53
N ASN A 54 1.44 -10.41 -12.99
CA ASN A 54 1.02 -11.49 -12.07
C ASN A 54 0.72 -12.79 -12.83
N ILE A 55 0.24 -12.70 -14.07
CA ILE A 55 0.02 -13.84 -14.96
C ILE A 55 1.36 -14.53 -15.28
N THR A 56 2.36 -13.76 -15.71
CA THR A 56 3.69 -14.30 -16.07
C THR A 56 4.40 -14.88 -14.85
N ARG A 57 4.30 -14.25 -13.69
CA ARG A 57 4.89 -14.75 -12.43
C ARG A 57 4.27 -16.08 -12.00
N LEU A 58 2.94 -16.19 -12.01
CA LEU A 58 2.28 -17.45 -11.65
C LEU A 58 2.65 -18.57 -12.62
N ARG A 59 2.76 -18.27 -13.91
CA ARG A 59 3.20 -19.24 -14.93
C ARG A 59 4.58 -19.81 -14.61
N LEU A 60 5.58 -18.95 -14.35
CA LEU A 60 6.95 -19.39 -14.06
C LEU A 60 7.03 -20.25 -12.79
N VAL A 61 6.34 -19.84 -11.72
CA VAL A 61 6.32 -20.59 -10.46
C VAL A 61 5.63 -21.94 -10.64
N LEU A 62 4.56 -21.97 -11.41
CA LEU A 62 3.84 -23.20 -11.73
C LEU A 62 4.67 -24.14 -12.59
N GLU A 63 5.33 -23.63 -13.63
CA GLU A 63 6.21 -24.42 -14.50
C GLU A 63 7.34 -25.05 -13.69
N ASN A 64 8.02 -24.28 -12.84
CA ASN A 64 9.08 -24.81 -11.96
C ASN A 64 8.54 -25.88 -10.99
N LEU A 65 7.37 -25.67 -10.37
CA LEU A 65 6.80 -26.64 -9.41
C LEU A 65 6.31 -27.91 -10.11
N LEU A 66 5.76 -27.81 -11.31
CA LEU A 66 5.33 -28.96 -12.10
C LEU A 66 6.52 -29.72 -12.68
N GLU A 67 7.59 -29.03 -13.06
CA GLU A 67 8.83 -29.64 -13.52
C GLU A 67 9.53 -30.43 -12.40
N ASP A 68 9.61 -29.88 -11.19
CA ASP A 68 10.14 -30.58 -10.01
C ASP A 68 9.32 -31.85 -9.69
N LEU A 69 7.99 -31.77 -9.83
CA LEU A 69 7.12 -32.94 -9.69
C LEU A 69 7.31 -33.98 -10.81
N CYS A 70 7.57 -33.55 -12.05
CA CYS A 70 7.87 -34.43 -13.18
C CYS A 70 9.18 -35.21 -12.98
N VAL A 71 10.23 -34.53 -12.48
CA VAL A 71 11.53 -35.16 -12.19
C VAL A 71 11.38 -36.20 -11.09
N HIS A 72 10.55 -35.95 -10.07
CA HIS A 72 10.38 -36.88 -8.95
C HIS A 72 9.53 -38.12 -9.28
N TYR A 73 8.47 -37.98 -10.08
CA TYR A 73 7.51 -39.08 -10.31
C TYR A 73 7.82 -39.96 -11.52
N GLU A 74 8.87 -39.68 -12.31
CA GLU A 74 9.45 -40.42 -13.45
C GLU A 74 8.53 -41.01 -14.55
N ARG A 75 7.19 -41.08 -14.39
CA ARG A 75 6.14 -41.08 -15.44
C ARG A 75 4.76 -41.46 -14.85
N LYS A 76 3.75 -40.62 -15.18
CA LYS A 76 2.28 -40.88 -15.17
C LYS A 76 1.55 -40.79 -13.81
N ALA A 77 1.70 -39.68 -13.10
CA ALA A 77 0.70 -39.29 -12.10
C ALA A 77 -0.44 -38.50 -12.76
N LEU A 78 -1.70 -38.84 -12.43
CA LEU A 78 -2.87 -38.05 -12.79
C LEU A 78 -3.00 -36.88 -11.81
N VAL A 79 -2.91 -35.65 -12.31
CA VAL A 79 -2.99 -34.45 -11.47
C VAL A 79 -4.32 -33.74 -11.68
N SER A 80 -4.94 -33.36 -10.56
CA SER A 80 -6.14 -32.52 -10.56
C SER A 80 -5.75 -31.10 -10.15
N VAL A 81 -6.10 -30.12 -10.99
CA VAL A 81 -5.84 -28.69 -10.74
C VAL A 81 -7.17 -27.96 -10.53
N GLU A 82 -7.35 -27.37 -9.35
CA GLU A 82 -8.50 -26.53 -9.01
C GLU A 82 -8.08 -25.06 -8.97
N LEU A 83 -8.72 -24.21 -9.79
CA LEU A 83 -8.65 -22.76 -9.67
C LEU A 83 -9.90 -22.23 -8.96
N LYS A 84 -9.69 -21.44 -7.92
CA LYS A 84 -10.75 -20.79 -7.14
C LYS A 84 -10.52 -19.28 -7.07
N GLN A 85 -11.53 -18.48 -7.39
CA GLN A 85 -11.49 -17.02 -7.21
C GLN A 85 -12.32 -16.58 -6.00
N ARG A 86 -11.63 -16.25 -4.91
CA ARG A 86 -12.06 -15.75 -3.59
C ARG A 86 -12.08 -14.22 -3.41
N PHE A 87 -13.13 -13.43 -3.67
CA PHE A 87 -13.12 -11.97 -3.35
C PHE A 87 -11.86 -11.24 -3.89
N GLY A 88 -11.63 -11.33 -5.20
CA GLY A 88 -10.44 -10.77 -5.85
C GLY A 88 -9.14 -11.55 -5.64
N ARG A 89 -9.06 -12.46 -4.65
CA ARG A 89 -7.92 -13.35 -4.44
C ARG A 89 -8.06 -14.61 -5.28
N ILE A 90 -6.99 -15.02 -5.95
CA ILE A 90 -6.97 -16.25 -6.74
C ILE A 90 -6.22 -17.31 -5.94
N SER A 91 -6.77 -18.52 -5.87
CA SER A 91 -6.13 -19.67 -5.23
C SER A 91 -6.05 -20.80 -6.23
N LEU A 92 -4.84 -21.23 -6.54
CA LEU A 92 -4.54 -22.39 -7.35
C LEU A 92 -4.25 -23.56 -6.40
N LEU A 93 -4.95 -24.68 -6.58
CA LEU A 93 -4.80 -25.86 -5.75
C LEU A 93 -4.52 -27.07 -6.65
N ILE A 94 -3.34 -27.66 -6.50
CA ILE A 94 -2.87 -28.80 -7.29
C ILE A 94 -2.90 -30.02 -6.37
N ARG A 95 -3.57 -31.08 -6.82
CA ARG A 95 -3.70 -32.34 -6.11
C ARG A 95 -3.05 -33.44 -6.93
N TYR A 96 -2.08 -34.14 -6.35
CA TYR A 96 -1.41 -35.28 -6.98
C TYR A 96 -1.40 -36.48 -6.01
N PRO A 97 -1.78 -37.68 -6.49
CA PRO A 97 -1.70 -38.91 -5.72
C PRO A 97 -0.24 -39.38 -5.63
N GLY A 98 0.19 -39.84 -4.46
CA GLY A 98 1.52 -40.41 -4.25
C GLY A 98 2.11 -40.15 -2.86
N GLU A 99 3.37 -40.58 -2.66
CA GLU A 99 4.09 -40.44 -1.40
C GLU A 99 4.26 -38.97 -1.00
N ALA A 100 4.44 -38.72 0.30
CA ALA A 100 4.58 -37.39 0.85
C ALA A 100 5.85 -36.72 0.34
N TYR A 101 5.73 -36.00 -0.78
CA TYR A 101 6.80 -35.25 -1.41
C TYR A 101 6.42 -33.78 -1.47
N LYS A 102 7.26 -32.93 -0.89
CA LYS A 102 7.11 -31.47 -0.95
C LYS A 102 8.08 -30.94 -2.01
N PRO A 103 7.60 -30.42 -3.15
CA PRO A 103 8.46 -29.85 -4.17
C PRO A 103 9.17 -28.58 -3.64
N GLY A 104 10.44 -28.39 -4.04
CA GLY A 104 11.27 -27.24 -3.69
C GLY A 104 11.89 -27.28 -2.27
N GLN A 105 12.39 -28.43 -1.83
CA GLN A 105 13.05 -28.57 -0.51
C GLN A 105 14.44 -29.23 -0.53
N ASN A 106 14.98 -29.61 -1.69
CA ASN A 106 16.13 -30.52 -1.76
C ASN A 106 17.44 -29.87 -2.26
N THR A 107 17.44 -28.56 -2.54
CA THR A 107 18.59 -27.84 -3.10
C THR A 107 18.76 -26.48 -2.41
N PRO A 108 19.99 -25.98 -2.15
CA PRO A 108 20.22 -24.63 -1.59
C PRO A 108 19.66 -23.48 -2.46
N ALA A 109 19.37 -23.73 -3.74
CA ALA A 109 18.62 -22.84 -4.61
C ALA A 109 17.16 -22.62 -4.12
N ASP A 110 16.62 -23.54 -3.34
CA ASP A 110 15.22 -23.55 -2.91
C ASP A 110 14.95 -22.57 -1.76
N GLU A 111 15.92 -22.32 -0.89
CA GLU A 111 15.76 -21.34 0.20
C GLU A 111 15.68 -19.91 -0.34
N TRP A 112 16.50 -19.59 -1.34
CA TRP A 112 16.46 -18.33 -2.08
C TRP A 112 15.17 -18.20 -2.90
N THR A 113 14.75 -19.29 -3.56
CA THR A 113 13.49 -19.31 -4.32
C THR A 113 12.29 -19.10 -3.38
N ASN A 114 12.28 -19.72 -2.20
CA ASN A 114 11.25 -19.51 -1.19
C ASN A 114 11.27 -18.09 -0.62
N THR A 115 12.44 -17.47 -0.43
CA THR A 115 12.52 -16.06 -0.01
C THR A 115 11.99 -15.12 -1.09
N LEU A 116 12.32 -15.34 -2.36
CA LEU A 116 11.78 -14.57 -3.48
C LEU A 116 10.27 -14.75 -3.63
N LEU A 117 9.78 -15.98 -3.54
CA LEU A 117 8.35 -16.27 -3.55
C LEU A 117 7.62 -15.60 -2.38
N SER A 118 8.26 -15.51 -1.20
CA SER A 118 7.73 -14.77 -0.05
C SER A 118 7.60 -13.27 -0.32
N GLN A 119 8.63 -12.65 -0.92
CA GLN A 119 8.63 -11.23 -1.29
C GLN A 119 7.62 -10.91 -2.38
N ILE A 120 7.31 -11.89 -3.25
CA ILE A 120 6.33 -11.77 -4.33
C ILE A 120 4.90 -12.11 -3.83
N GLY A 121 4.75 -12.62 -2.60
CA GLY A 121 3.47 -12.97 -2.00
C GLY A 121 2.86 -14.27 -2.55
N LEU A 122 3.69 -15.16 -3.09
CA LEU A 122 3.30 -16.43 -3.73
C LEU A 122 3.83 -17.63 -2.94
N LEU A 123 3.56 -17.70 -1.64
CA LEU A 123 4.02 -18.81 -0.80
C LEU A 123 3.21 -20.09 -1.12
N PRO A 124 3.84 -21.16 -1.64
CA PRO A 124 3.19 -22.45 -1.80
C PRO A 124 2.97 -23.08 -0.41
N VAL A 125 1.71 -23.35 -0.07
CA VAL A 125 1.34 -24.08 1.15
C VAL A 125 1.04 -25.52 0.78
N TRP A 126 1.82 -26.44 1.32
CA TRP A 126 1.71 -27.87 1.08
C TRP A 126 1.00 -28.57 2.25
N HIS A 127 0.10 -29.48 1.93
CA HIS A 127 -0.57 -30.37 2.89
C HIS A 127 -0.68 -31.77 2.30
N HIS A 128 -0.26 -32.80 3.04
CA HIS A 128 -0.51 -34.19 2.69
C HIS A 128 -1.69 -34.75 3.50
N ARG A 129 -2.67 -35.37 2.83
CA ARG A 129 -3.73 -36.15 3.49
C ARG A 129 -4.05 -37.41 2.69
N ARG A 130 -4.05 -38.58 3.35
CA ARG A 130 -4.54 -39.87 2.84
C ARG A 130 -4.00 -40.20 1.42
N ASN A 131 -2.67 -40.22 1.27
CA ASN A 131 -1.99 -40.59 0.02
C ASN A 131 -2.19 -39.61 -1.15
N VAL A 132 -2.63 -38.38 -0.84
CA VAL A 132 -2.80 -37.27 -1.78
C VAL A 132 -2.08 -36.06 -1.24
N ASN A 133 -1.21 -35.48 -2.06
CA ASN A 133 -0.54 -34.22 -1.80
C ASN A 133 -1.39 -33.07 -2.34
N GLU A 134 -1.60 -32.04 -1.51
CA GLU A 134 -2.26 -30.79 -1.88
C GLU A 134 -1.24 -29.64 -1.85
N LEU A 135 -1.03 -29.01 -2.99
CA LEU A 135 -0.20 -27.82 -3.14
C LEU A 135 -1.10 -26.63 -3.41
N SER A 136 -1.08 -25.61 -2.56
CA SER A 136 -1.91 -24.42 -2.70
C SER A 136 -1.08 -23.16 -2.87
N LEU A 137 -1.32 -22.43 -3.96
CA LEU A 137 -0.69 -21.16 -4.28
C LEU A 137 -1.76 -20.07 -4.18
N LYS A 138 -1.59 -19.17 -3.21
CA LYS A 138 -2.47 -18.00 -3.03
C LYS A 138 -1.85 -16.82 -3.74
N LEU A 139 -2.59 -16.22 -4.67
CA LEU A 139 -2.24 -14.96 -5.30
C LEU A 139 -2.94 -13.83 -4.56
N ALA A 140 -2.16 -12.82 -4.16
CA ALA A 140 -2.72 -11.54 -3.76
C ALA A 140 -3.49 -10.96 -4.94
N GLY A 141 -4.81 -10.82 -4.76
CA GLY A 141 -5.67 -10.14 -5.71
C GLY A 141 -5.25 -8.70 -5.95
N ASN A 142 -5.78 -8.10 -7.01
CA ASN A 142 -5.61 -6.68 -7.25
C ASN A 142 -6.12 -5.90 -6.02
N LYS A 143 -5.20 -5.33 -5.24
CA LYS A 143 -5.57 -4.40 -4.17
C LYS A 143 -6.08 -3.15 -4.87
N ILE A 144 -7.34 -2.79 -4.62
CA ILE A 144 -7.80 -1.44 -4.96
C ILE A 144 -6.80 -0.48 -4.32
N ARG A 145 -6.23 0.43 -5.13
CA ARG A 145 -5.21 1.38 -4.65
C ARG A 145 -5.79 2.10 -3.43
N SER A 146 -5.16 1.96 -2.28
CA SER A 146 -5.59 2.59 -1.03
C SER A 146 -5.77 4.11 -1.18
N GLU A 147 -4.98 4.71 -2.07
CA GLU A 147 -5.08 6.11 -2.48
C GLU A 147 -6.46 6.51 -3.02
N LEU A 148 -7.15 5.63 -3.77
CA LEU A 148 -8.48 5.93 -4.31
C LEU A 148 -9.53 6.04 -3.21
N TRP A 149 -9.42 5.24 -2.15
CA TRP A 149 -10.32 5.33 -1.00
C TRP A 149 -10.20 6.67 -0.27
N LEU A 150 -8.97 7.21 -0.18
CA LEU A 150 -8.73 8.51 0.44
C LEU A 150 -9.34 9.65 -0.40
N ILE A 151 -9.18 9.59 -1.72
CA ILE A 151 -9.80 10.56 -2.63
C ILE A 151 -11.32 10.50 -2.54
N ILE A 152 -11.91 9.30 -2.55
CA ILE A 152 -13.36 9.14 -2.41
C ILE A 152 -13.85 9.71 -1.07
N ALA A 153 -13.14 9.43 0.04
CA ALA A 153 -13.47 9.98 1.35
C ALA A 153 -13.41 11.52 1.34
N PHE A 154 -12.35 12.10 0.79
CA PHE A 154 -12.20 13.56 0.71
C PHE A 154 -13.32 14.21 -0.13
N VAL A 155 -13.60 13.68 -1.31
CA VAL A 155 -14.68 14.18 -2.18
C VAL A 155 -16.03 14.04 -1.48
N SER A 156 -16.29 12.92 -0.82
CA SER A 156 -17.53 12.72 -0.06
C SER A 156 -17.68 13.73 1.09
N ALA A 157 -16.59 14.05 1.79
CA ALA A 157 -16.60 15.03 2.87
C ALA A 157 -16.92 16.45 2.36
N VAL A 158 -16.33 16.85 1.22
CA VAL A 158 -16.62 18.15 0.58
C VAL A 158 -18.09 18.23 0.15
N VAL A 159 -18.62 17.18 -0.49
CA VAL A 159 -20.04 17.14 -0.90
C VAL A 159 -20.97 17.23 0.31
N LEU A 160 -20.72 16.46 1.37
CA LEU A 160 -21.50 16.52 2.60
C LEU A 160 -21.42 17.90 3.28
N GLY A 161 -20.25 18.54 3.26
CA GLY A 161 -20.06 19.90 3.76
C GLY A 161 -20.86 20.95 2.98
N LEU A 162 -20.90 20.84 1.65
CA LEU A 162 -21.68 21.73 0.78
C LEU A 162 -23.19 21.48 0.89
N CYS A 163 -23.61 20.24 1.17
CA CYS A 163 -25.02 19.89 1.37
C CYS A 163 -25.56 20.22 2.77
N LYS A 164 -24.72 20.71 3.69
CA LYS A 164 -25.13 21.11 5.05
C LYS A 164 -26.34 22.07 5.11
N PRO A 165 -26.52 23.06 4.21
CA PRO A 165 -27.67 23.97 4.22
C PRO A 165 -29.03 23.29 3.94
N LEU A 166 -29.03 22.06 3.43
CA LEU A 166 -30.24 21.29 3.13
C LEU A 166 -30.73 20.46 4.33
N LEU A 167 -29.96 20.40 5.44
CA LEU A 167 -30.30 19.61 6.62
C LEU A 167 -30.92 20.48 7.74
N PRO A 168 -31.84 19.92 8.56
CA PRO A 168 -32.40 20.62 9.72
C PRO A 168 -31.31 21.04 10.73
N ASP A 169 -31.38 22.28 11.21
CA ASP A 169 -30.39 22.88 12.13
C ASP A 169 -30.18 22.09 13.43
N ALA A 170 -31.20 21.40 13.91
CA ALA A 170 -31.12 20.56 15.10
C ALA A 170 -30.15 19.37 14.95
N LEU A 171 -30.10 18.76 13.75
CA LEU A 171 -29.19 17.64 13.48
C LEU A 171 -27.77 18.13 13.25
N THR A 172 -27.58 19.22 12.51
CA THR A 172 -26.26 19.76 12.21
C THR A 172 -25.57 20.30 13.47
N GLY A 173 -26.30 20.93 14.38
CA GLY A 173 -25.79 21.38 15.67
C GLY A 173 -25.32 20.22 16.55
N PHE A 174 -26.15 19.18 16.70
CA PHE A 174 -25.79 18.01 17.50
C PHE A 174 -24.56 17.26 16.94
N LEU A 175 -24.56 16.97 15.63
CA LEU A 175 -23.44 16.30 14.97
C LEU A 175 -22.14 17.11 15.04
N ASN A 176 -22.23 18.43 14.87
CA ASN A 176 -21.05 19.29 14.88
C ASN A 176 -20.40 19.35 16.27
N THR A 177 -21.19 19.60 17.30
CA THR A 177 -20.68 19.80 18.67
C THR A 177 -20.25 18.50 19.35
N TRP A 178 -20.91 17.38 19.06
CA TRP A 178 -20.60 16.11 19.73
C TRP A 178 -19.61 15.24 18.95
N VAL A 179 -19.68 15.25 17.62
CA VAL A 179 -18.91 14.32 16.79
C VAL A 179 -17.81 15.04 16.03
N PHE A 180 -18.16 16.02 15.18
CA PHE A 180 -17.17 16.60 14.26
C PHE A 180 -16.10 17.44 14.95
N SER A 181 -16.47 18.30 15.91
CA SER A 181 -15.49 19.14 16.64
C SER A 181 -14.54 18.28 17.45
N ASN A 182 -15.08 17.41 18.32
CA ASN A 182 -14.25 16.56 19.18
C ASN A 182 -13.36 15.61 18.36
N LEU A 183 -13.88 15.02 17.28
CA LEU A 183 -13.10 14.13 16.43
C LEU A 183 -11.98 14.89 15.69
N SER A 184 -12.29 16.09 15.19
CA SER A 184 -11.29 16.95 14.55
C SER A 184 -10.21 17.37 15.54
N ASP A 185 -10.60 17.77 16.75
CA ASP A 185 -9.65 18.21 17.79
C ASP A 185 -8.75 17.07 18.23
N VAL A 186 -9.30 15.87 18.46
CA VAL A 186 -8.49 14.68 18.77
C VAL A 186 -7.54 14.34 17.62
N PHE A 187 -8.03 14.35 16.38
CA PHE A 187 -7.21 14.07 15.21
C PHE A 187 -6.07 15.08 15.04
N MET A 188 -6.37 16.38 15.15
CA MET A 188 -5.38 17.44 15.05
C MET A 188 -4.36 17.39 16.19
N ASN A 189 -4.79 17.12 17.42
CA ASN A 189 -3.89 16.99 18.57
C ASN A 189 -2.96 15.77 18.44
N LEU A 190 -3.50 14.65 17.94
CA LEU A 190 -2.72 13.45 17.65
C LEU A 190 -1.70 13.72 16.54
N LEU A 191 -2.14 14.36 15.45
CA LEU A 191 -1.28 14.74 14.32
C LEU A 191 -0.17 15.70 14.77
N GLY A 192 -0.50 16.71 15.58
CA GLY A 192 0.45 17.68 16.13
C GLY A 192 1.51 17.02 17.02
N THR A 193 1.08 16.11 17.90
CA THR A 193 2.01 15.37 18.79
C THR A 193 2.97 14.48 18.00
N PHE A 194 2.46 13.69 17.06
CA PHE A 194 3.31 12.84 16.22
C PHE A 194 4.21 13.65 15.29
N ALA A 195 3.70 14.74 14.71
CA ALA A 195 4.48 15.61 13.84
C ALA A 195 5.69 16.20 14.58
N GLY A 196 5.50 16.69 15.81
CA GLY A 196 6.61 17.22 16.60
C GLY A 196 7.73 16.20 16.85
N ILE A 197 7.37 14.99 17.29
CA ILE A 197 8.33 13.89 17.53
C ILE A 197 9.03 13.48 16.23
N LEU A 198 8.28 13.31 15.15
CA LEU A 198 8.81 12.90 13.86
C LEU A 198 9.76 13.95 13.28
N VAL A 199 9.41 15.24 13.38
CA VAL A 199 10.28 16.34 12.94
C VAL A 199 11.58 16.34 13.73
N PHE A 200 11.52 16.24 15.05
CA PHE A 200 12.72 16.20 15.90
C PHE A 200 13.66 15.05 15.52
N LEU A 201 13.13 13.82 15.43
CA LEU A 201 13.93 12.64 15.06
C LEU A 201 14.46 12.71 13.62
N SER A 202 13.66 13.23 12.70
CA SER A 202 14.06 13.40 11.30
C SER A 202 15.19 14.41 11.15
N VAL A 203 15.19 15.48 11.93
CA VAL A 203 16.24 16.51 11.86
C VAL A 203 17.53 15.98 12.49
N ILE A 204 17.47 15.36 13.68
CA ILE A 204 18.67 14.77 14.31
C ILE A 204 19.30 13.71 13.40
N SER A 205 18.51 12.74 12.92
CA SER A 205 19.05 11.71 12.00
C SER A 205 19.56 12.29 10.68
N GLY A 206 18.94 13.36 10.18
CA GLY A 206 19.41 14.09 9.00
C GLY A 206 20.77 14.75 9.21
N ILE A 207 20.99 15.38 10.36
CA ILE A 207 22.24 16.05 10.70
C ILE A 207 23.34 15.01 10.99
N CYS A 208 23.06 14.02 11.85
CA CYS A 208 24.02 12.97 12.15
C CYS A 208 24.40 12.12 10.92
N GLY A 209 23.52 12.04 9.91
CA GLY A 209 23.82 11.39 8.63
C GLY A 209 24.76 12.19 7.73
N ILE A 210 24.88 13.51 7.93
CA ILE A 210 25.76 14.39 7.17
C ILE A 210 27.06 14.56 7.97
N GLY A 211 28.05 13.72 7.68
CA GLY A 211 29.32 13.70 8.41
C GLY A 211 30.16 15.00 8.37
N ASN A 212 29.78 16.01 7.56
CA ASN A 212 30.50 17.27 7.41
C ASN A 212 29.58 18.50 7.62
N ILE A 213 29.87 19.30 8.65
CA ILE A 213 29.16 20.54 8.98
C ILE A 213 29.21 21.60 7.84
N SER A 214 30.32 21.62 7.09
CA SER A 214 30.55 22.55 5.99
C SER A 214 29.65 22.29 4.78
N ASP A 215 29.23 21.03 4.60
CA ASP A 215 28.34 20.67 3.49
C ASP A 215 26.88 20.87 3.88
N PHE A 216 26.54 20.62 5.16
CA PHE A 216 25.22 20.91 5.73
C PHE A 216 24.84 22.39 5.58
N SER A 217 25.74 23.31 5.96
CA SER A 217 25.49 24.75 5.90
C SER A 217 25.34 25.28 4.47
N LYS A 218 26.13 24.77 3.51
CA LYS A 218 25.99 25.12 2.08
C LYS A 218 24.65 24.68 1.51
N MET A 219 24.25 23.44 1.81
CA MET A 219 22.96 22.91 1.35
C MET A 219 21.78 23.63 2.01
N GLY A 220 21.86 23.87 3.31
CA GLY A 220 20.89 24.66 4.06
C GLY A 220 20.74 26.09 3.52
N GLY A 221 21.85 26.79 3.25
CA GLY A 221 21.84 28.13 2.67
C GLY A 221 21.23 28.17 1.26
N TYR A 222 21.49 27.16 0.43
CA TYR A 222 20.84 27.03 -0.88
C TYR A 222 19.32 26.83 -0.74
N LEU A 223 18.87 26.00 0.20
CA LEU A 223 17.44 25.79 0.45
C LEU A 223 16.75 27.04 0.99
N ILE A 224 17.36 27.75 1.94
CA ILE A 224 16.82 28.99 2.52
C ILE A 224 16.69 30.06 1.44
N SER A 225 17.74 30.30 0.65
CA SER A 225 17.72 31.29 -0.43
C SER A 225 16.68 30.96 -1.49
N ARG A 226 16.56 29.68 -1.88
CA ARG A 226 15.52 29.23 -2.83
C ARG A 226 14.12 29.44 -2.26
N ASN A 227 13.87 29.09 -1.00
CA ASN A 227 12.55 29.26 -0.38
C ASN A 227 12.14 30.73 -0.26
N ILE A 228 13.08 31.63 0.10
CA ILE A 228 12.81 33.08 0.14
C ILE A 228 12.47 33.59 -1.27
N LEU A 229 13.25 33.20 -2.28
CA LEU A 229 13.03 33.62 -3.65
C LEU A 229 11.68 33.11 -4.20
N THR A 230 11.35 31.83 -3.98
CA THR A 230 10.07 31.25 -4.41
C THR A 230 8.89 31.91 -3.68
N SER A 231 9.03 32.20 -2.39
CA SER A 231 7.97 32.90 -1.63
C SER A 231 7.76 34.32 -2.13
N PHE A 232 8.83 35.05 -2.43
CA PHE A 232 8.74 36.41 -2.98
C PHE A 232 8.08 36.43 -4.36
N ILE A 233 8.47 35.51 -5.24
CA ILE A 233 7.85 35.37 -6.57
C ILE A 233 6.38 34.96 -6.44
N GLY A 234 6.06 34.01 -5.55
CA GLY A 234 4.70 33.55 -5.31
C GLY A 234 3.80 34.66 -4.76
N ALA A 235 4.28 35.41 -3.76
CA ALA A 235 3.56 36.56 -3.21
C ALA A 235 3.36 37.66 -4.25
N GLY A 236 4.40 37.98 -5.03
CA GLY A 236 4.31 38.94 -6.12
C GLY A 236 3.32 38.54 -7.21
N LEU A 237 3.34 37.28 -7.63
CA LEU A 237 2.39 36.75 -8.61
C LEU A 237 0.95 36.78 -8.09
N CYS A 238 0.73 36.34 -6.84
CA CYS A 238 -0.58 36.43 -6.20
C CYS A 238 -1.07 37.88 -6.12
N ALA A 239 -0.20 38.83 -5.75
CA ALA A 239 -0.56 40.24 -5.69
C ALA A 239 -0.99 40.78 -7.07
N VAL A 240 -0.25 40.45 -8.14
CA VAL A 240 -0.58 40.85 -9.52
C VAL A 240 -1.91 40.23 -9.99
N LEU A 241 -2.13 38.95 -9.71
CA LEU A 241 -3.38 38.25 -10.07
C LEU A 241 -4.61 38.77 -9.32
N MET A 242 -4.42 39.39 -8.15
CA MET A 242 -5.50 39.95 -7.33
C MET A 242 -5.87 41.39 -7.69
N ILE A 243 -5.02 42.12 -8.44
CA ILE A 243 -5.33 43.47 -8.95
C ILE A 243 -6.70 43.56 -9.65
N PRO A 244 -7.13 42.63 -10.53
CA PRO A 244 -8.45 42.69 -11.16
C PRO A 244 -9.61 42.34 -10.23
N CYS A 245 -9.38 41.64 -9.12
CA CYS A 245 -10.44 41.22 -8.18
C CYS A 245 -10.76 42.26 -7.09
N PHE A 246 -9.84 43.19 -6.79
CA PHE A 246 -10.00 44.15 -5.70
C PHE A 246 -9.88 45.60 -6.18
N SER A 247 -10.83 46.44 -5.77
CA SER A 247 -10.70 47.89 -5.94
C SER A 247 -9.67 48.42 -4.94
N PHE A 248 -8.53 48.92 -5.45
CA PHE A 248 -7.49 49.53 -4.63
C PHE A 248 -8.04 50.77 -3.92
N ARG A 249 -8.34 50.64 -2.62
CA ARG A 249 -8.58 51.78 -1.74
C ARG A 249 -7.28 52.18 -1.07
N TYR A 250 -6.75 53.34 -1.44
CA TYR A 250 -5.58 53.94 -0.81
C TYR A 250 -5.98 54.45 0.57
N GLY A 251 -5.59 53.74 1.63
CA GLY A 251 -5.70 54.18 3.02
C GLY A 251 -4.30 54.28 3.62
N ASN A 252 -4.07 55.27 4.49
CA ASN A 252 -2.84 55.35 5.27
C ASN A 252 -2.77 54.15 6.22
N ALA A 253 -2.11 53.08 5.77
CA ALA A 253 -1.73 52.00 6.66
C ALA A 253 -0.68 52.56 7.63
N SER A 254 -1.05 52.66 8.90
CA SER A 254 -0.10 52.88 9.99
C SER A 254 0.77 51.64 10.12
N GLY A 255 1.80 51.52 9.28
CA GLY A 255 2.80 50.48 9.40
C GLY A 255 3.52 50.66 10.72
N ALA A 256 3.15 49.84 11.72
CA ALA A 256 3.93 49.70 12.94
C ALA A 256 5.34 49.25 12.55
N SER A 257 6.34 49.55 13.38
CA SER A 257 7.74 49.27 13.07
C SER A 257 7.98 47.75 12.94
N GLU A 258 7.86 47.24 11.71
CA GLU A 258 7.94 45.83 11.31
C GLU A 258 9.25 45.15 11.73
N LEU A 259 10.32 45.94 11.93
CA LEU A 259 11.62 45.45 12.39
C LEU A 259 11.57 44.89 13.83
N SER A 260 10.72 45.44 14.70
CA SER A 260 10.60 44.95 16.08
C SER A 260 9.96 43.56 16.12
N SER A 261 8.95 43.32 15.28
CA SER A 261 8.27 42.03 15.17
C SER A 261 9.17 40.93 14.63
N VAL A 262 10.08 41.25 13.70
CA VAL A 262 11.10 40.31 13.22
C VAL A 262 12.09 39.96 14.32
N ALA A 263 12.53 40.94 15.10
CA ALA A 263 13.42 40.69 16.24
C ALA A 263 12.74 39.81 17.30
N GLU A 264 11.47 40.08 17.62
CA GLU A 264 10.68 39.25 18.54
C GLU A 264 10.53 37.81 18.03
N MET A 265 10.30 37.62 16.72
CA MET A 265 10.23 36.29 16.11
C MET A 265 11.54 35.52 16.28
N ILE A 266 12.70 36.17 16.06
CA ILE A 266 14.02 35.55 16.23
C ILE A 266 14.23 35.14 17.70
N PHE A 267 13.91 36.01 18.65
CA PHE A 267 14.00 35.66 20.07
C PHE A 267 13.04 34.54 20.47
N ALA A 268 11.87 34.44 19.83
CA ALA A 268 10.90 33.37 20.07
C ALA A 268 11.34 31.99 19.55
N ILE A 269 12.42 31.90 18.76
CA ILE A 269 13.01 30.62 18.30
C ILE A 269 13.64 29.86 19.47
N ILE A 270 14.19 30.57 20.44
CA ILE A 270 14.84 29.96 21.60
C ILE A 270 13.74 29.58 22.61
N PRO A 271 13.51 28.28 22.87
CA PRO A 271 12.49 27.89 23.82
C PRO A 271 12.90 28.23 25.25
N LYS A 272 11.91 28.61 26.07
CA LYS A 272 12.12 28.86 27.51
C LYS A 272 12.30 27.56 28.29
N ASP A 273 11.71 26.47 27.79
CA ASP A 273 11.76 25.12 28.38
C ASP A 273 11.86 24.06 27.28
N PRO A 274 12.52 22.90 27.52
CA PRO A 274 12.71 21.88 26.49
C PRO A 274 11.46 21.05 26.16
N VAL A 275 10.45 21.03 27.04
CA VAL A 275 9.27 20.13 26.92
C VAL A 275 8.05 20.84 26.31
N THR A 276 7.86 22.13 26.63
CA THR A 276 6.70 22.91 26.18
C THR A 276 6.57 23.03 24.65
N PRO A 277 7.66 23.05 23.83
CA PRO A 277 7.54 23.07 22.38
C PRO A 277 6.88 21.82 21.81
N PHE A 278 7.11 20.66 22.43
CA PHE A 278 6.51 19.39 22.01
C PHE A 278 5.03 19.30 22.36
N GLN A 279 4.60 19.93 23.46
CA GLN A 279 3.19 19.97 23.87
C GLN A 279 2.39 20.97 23.04
N THR A 280 3.00 22.11 22.71
CA THR A 280 2.36 23.18 21.92
C THR A 280 2.46 22.94 20.41
N GLY A 281 3.28 21.97 19.97
CA GLY A 281 3.53 21.71 18.56
C GLY A 281 4.32 22.81 17.87
N ASN A 282 5.09 23.62 18.60
CA ASN A 282 5.90 24.69 18.03
C ASN A 282 7.08 24.11 17.22
N THR A 283 6.83 23.90 15.93
CA THR A 283 7.78 23.24 15.02
C THR A 283 9.10 24.01 14.91
N LEU A 284 9.08 25.34 14.96
CA LEU A 284 10.29 26.17 14.85
C LEU A 284 11.24 25.95 16.05
N GLN A 285 10.69 25.94 17.26
CA GLN A 285 11.43 25.65 18.49
C GLN A 285 11.93 24.19 18.52
N ILE A 286 11.11 23.24 18.06
CA ILE A 286 11.50 21.82 17.98
C ILE A 286 12.69 21.63 17.02
N VAL A 287 12.65 22.26 15.84
CA VAL A 287 13.75 22.19 14.87
C VAL A 287 15.01 22.82 15.44
N PHE A 288 14.92 23.97 16.11
CA PHE A 288 16.08 24.60 16.76
C PHE A 288 16.74 23.68 17.79
N MET A 289 15.95 23.06 18.67
CA MET A 289 16.47 22.10 19.65
C MET A 289 17.09 20.85 18.99
N ALA A 290 16.48 20.35 17.91
CA ALA A 290 17.02 19.22 17.16
C ALA A 290 18.39 19.54 16.56
N VAL A 291 18.57 20.74 16.00
CA VAL A 291 19.85 21.20 15.42
C VAL A 291 20.93 21.38 16.49
N LEU A 292 20.57 21.81 17.70
CA LEU A 292 21.54 21.90 18.80
C LEU A 292 21.96 20.52 19.35
N THR A 293 21.11 19.51 19.19
CA THR A 293 21.32 18.17 19.76
C THR A 293 22.01 17.21 18.79
N GLY A 294 21.75 17.34 17.48
CA GLY A 294 22.30 16.49 16.42
C GLY A 294 23.67 16.93 15.94
#